data_AF-A0A524PQV6-F1
#
_entry.id   AF-A0A524PQV6-F1
#
_cell.length_a   1.000
_cell.length_b   1.000
_cell.length_c   1.000
_cell.angle_alpha   90.00
_cell.angle_beta   90.00
_cell.angle_gamma   90.00
#
_symmetry.space_group_name_H-M   'P 1'
#
loop_
_entity.id
_entity.type
_entity.pdbx_description
1 polymer ?
#
loop_
_entity_poly.entity_id
_entity_poly.type
_entity_poly.pdbx_seq_one_letter_code
_entity_poly.pdbx_strand_id
1 'polypeptide(L)'
;MGRDTYRFQALDKDREIRKQLNPIWRGIGCITLAAFGAFGYLFSQWFMAANAVNGWVYLPVQAYYPDLPAWLNFIEPYLQNGVLIKLVSAILFIVISFGVMNFIYALGFPHRRTLPDVAPADRRLAKRQRREEMRAKRQRRRYRR
;
A
#
# COMPACT_ATOMS: atom_id res chain seq x y z
N MET A 1 16.48 4.05 35.31
CA MET A 1 15.45 3.83 34.26
C MET A 1 16.14 3.08 33.13
N GLY A 2 15.74 1.86 32.77
CA GLY A 2 16.48 1.10 31.75
C GLY A 2 16.26 -0.41 31.66
N ARG A 3 15.25 -0.96 32.35
CA ARG A 3 15.01 -2.41 32.40
C ARG A 3 13.94 -2.93 31.43
N ASP A 4 13.24 -2.05 30.71
CA ASP A 4 12.11 -2.42 29.84
C ASP A 4 12.43 -2.32 28.33
N THR A 5 13.64 -1.95 27.93
CA THR A 5 14.02 -1.70 26.51
C THR A 5 13.77 -2.91 25.61
N TYR A 6 14.01 -4.13 26.12
CA TYR A 6 13.74 -5.37 25.39
C TYR A 6 12.25 -5.62 25.13
N ARG A 7 11.36 -5.16 26.02
CA ARG A 7 9.91 -5.30 25.84
C ARG A 7 9.37 -4.33 24.80
N PHE A 8 9.94 -3.13 24.72
CA PHE A 8 9.59 -2.16 23.68
C PHE A 8 10.06 -2.64 22.30
N GLN A 9 11.28 -3.16 22.18
CA GLN A 9 11.76 -3.74 20.92
C GLN A 9 10.92 -4.94 20.43
N ALA A 10 10.45 -5.80 21.34
CA ALA A 10 9.57 -6.91 20.96
C ALA A 10 8.21 -6.41 20.44
N LEU A 11 7.63 -5.37 21.06
CA LEU A 11 6.39 -4.75 20.62
C LEU A 11 6.54 -4.02 19.28
N ASP A 12 7.70 -3.42 19.02
CA ASP A 12 7.98 -2.75 17.74
C ASP A 12 8.21 -3.76 16.60
N LYS A 13 8.92 -4.87 16.84
CA LYS A 13 9.01 -5.98 15.88
C LYS A 13 7.64 -6.56 15.54
N ASP A 14 6.80 -6.72 16.55
CA ASP A 14 5.42 -7.17 16.43
C ASP A 14 4.53 -6.20 15.62
N ARG A 15 4.81 -4.89 15.69
CA ARG A 15 4.14 -3.86 14.86
C ARG A 15 4.65 -3.89 13.43
N GLU A 16 5.95 -4.10 13.23
CA GLU A 16 6.57 -4.21 11.91
C GLU A 16 6.06 -5.42 11.15
N ILE A 17 6.02 -6.60 11.78
CA ILE A 17 5.47 -7.83 11.19
C ILE A 17 4.00 -7.64 10.80
N ARG A 18 3.22 -6.92 11.61
CA ARG A 18 1.80 -6.63 11.34
C ARG A 18 1.54 -5.54 10.29
N LYS A 19 2.53 -4.69 9.99
CA LYS A 19 2.48 -3.73 8.86
C LYS A 19 2.86 -4.37 7.52
N GLN A 20 3.37 -5.60 7.52
CA GLN A 20 3.77 -6.26 6.28
C GLN A 20 2.53 -6.65 5.47
N LEU A 21 2.39 -6.04 4.30
CA LEU A 21 1.42 -6.44 3.30
C LEU A 21 1.60 -7.91 2.96
N ASN A 22 0.50 -8.65 2.83
CA ASN A 22 0.54 -10.05 2.42
C ASN A 22 1.33 -10.21 1.10
N PRO A 23 2.31 -11.14 1.02
CA PRO A 23 3.17 -11.27 -0.14
C PRO A 23 2.40 -11.63 -1.42
N ILE A 24 1.31 -12.40 -1.30
CA ILE A 24 0.41 -12.75 -2.41
C ILE A 24 -0.23 -11.48 -3.01
N TRP A 25 -0.67 -10.53 -2.16
CA TRP A 25 -1.26 -9.28 -2.62
C TRP A 25 -0.26 -8.34 -3.31
N ARG A 26 1.01 -8.39 -2.91
CA ARG A 26 2.08 -7.70 -3.64
C ARG A 26 2.27 -8.26 -5.05
N GLY A 27 2.21 -9.59 -5.18
CA GLY A 27 2.29 -10.27 -6.48
C GLY A 27 1.12 -9.91 -7.40
N ILE A 28 -0.11 -9.99 -6.89
CA ILE A 28 -1.32 -9.60 -7.63
C ILE A 28 -1.22 -8.13 -8.06
N GLY A 29 -0.84 -7.24 -7.14
CA GLY A 29 -0.64 -5.82 -7.43
C GLY A 29 0.35 -5.58 -8.58
N CYS A 30 1.54 -6.19 -8.54
CA CYS A 30 2.51 -6.05 -9.63
C CYS A 30 1.99 -6.54 -10.98
N ILE A 31 1.33 -7.70 -11.02
CA ILE A 31 0.76 -8.26 -12.26
C ILE A 31 -0.32 -7.33 -12.81
N THR A 32 -1.22 -6.84 -11.96
CA THR A 32 -2.27 -5.93 -12.38
C THR A 32 -1.70 -4.61 -12.89
N LEU A 33 -0.70 -4.03 -12.21
CA LEU A 33 -0.06 -2.79 -12.67
C LEU A 33 0.62 -2.97 -14.03
N ALA A 34 1.32 -4.08 -14.24
CA ALA A 34 1.94 -4.38 -15.53
C ALA A 34 0.87 -4.55 -16.63
N ALA A 35 -0.21 -5.27 -16.35
CA ALA A 35 -1.32 -5.46 -17.28
C ALA A 35 -2.01 -4.14 -17.64
N PHE A 36 -2.29 -3.28 -16.66
CA PHE A 36 -2.87 -1.95 -16.87
C PHE A 36 -1.92 -1.01 -17.61
N GLY A 37 -0.61 -1.07 -17.36
CA GLY A 37 0.39 -0.33 -18.11
C GLY A 37 0.40 -0.73 -19.59
N ALA A 38 0.38 -2.04 -19.88
CA ALA A 38 0.26 -2.54 -21.25
C ALA A 38 -1.07 -2.11 -21.89
N PHE A 39 -2.18 -2.15 -21.15
CA PHE A 39 -3.48 -1.65 -21.62
C PHE A 39 -3.45 -0.16 -21.93
N GLY A 40 -2.85 0.67 -21.07
CA GLY A 40 -2.72 2.11 -21.29
C GLY A 40 -1.86 2.44 -22.51
N TYR A 41 -0.84 1.62 -22.79
CA TYR A 41 -0.05 1.72 -24.02
C TYR A 41 -0.90 1.41 -25.25
N LEU A 42 -1.65 0.30 -25.26
CA LEU A 42 -2.52 -0.07 -26.39
C LEU A 42 -3.67 0.94 -26.58
N PHE A 43 -4.27 1.38 -25.49
CA PHE A 43 -5.33 2.37 -25.47
C PHE A 43 -4.87 3.69 -26.10
N SER A 44 -3.64 4.12 -25.84
CA SER A 44 -3.11 5.36 -26.42
C SER A 44 -3.08 5.34 -27.95
N GLN A 45 -2.84 4.18 -28.56
CA GLN A 45 -2.83 4.03 -30.02
C GLN A 45 -4.22 4.28 -30.59
N TRP A 46 -5.24 3.68 -29.96
CA TRP A 46 -6.64 3.92 -30.32
C TRP A 46 -7.04 5.38 -30.07
N PHE A 47 -6.64 5.93 -28.92
CA PHE A 47 -6.93 7.31 -28.55
C PHE A 47 -6.36 8.30 -29.57
N MET A 48 -5.10 8.13 -29.99
CA MET A 48 -4.49 9.02 -31.00
C MET A 48 -5.22 8.94 -32.34
N ALA A 49 -5.64 7.75 -32.78
CA ALA A 49 -6.40 7.58 -34.01
C ALA A 49 -7.79 8.22 -33.92
N ALA A 50 -8.51 8.00 -32.81
CA ALA A 50 -9.81 8.61 -32.57
C ALA A 50 -9.72 10.13 -32.41
N ASN A 51 -8.67 10.63 -31.76
CA ASN A 51 -8.45 12.06 -31.55
C ASN A 51 -8.07 12.77 -32.85
N ALA A 52 -7.36 12.11 -33.77
CA ALA A 52 -7.09 12.67 -35.09
C ALA A 52 -8.37 12.89 -35.93
N VAL A 53 -9.40 12.06 -35.71
CA VAL A 53 -10.69 12.17 -36.40
C VAL A 53 -11.62 13.18 -35.70
N ASN A 54 -11.72 13.09 -34.37
CA ASN A 54 -12.72 13.83 -33.61
C ASN A 54 -12.22 15.15 -33.01
N GLY A 55 -10.89 15.35 -32.93
CA GLY A 55 -10.29 16.56 -32.38
C GLY A 55 -10.60 16.82 -30.90
N TRP A 56 -10.75 15.78 -30.08
CA TRP A 56 -11.13 15.92 -28.65
C TRP A 56 -10.13 16.77 -27.85
N VAL A 57 -8.84 16.60 -28.12
CA VAL A 57 -7.75 17.29 -27.41
C VAL A 57 -6.74 17.78 -28.43
N TYR A 58 -6.36 19.05 -28.33
CA TYR A 58 -5.25 19.59 -29.11
C TYR A 58 -3.93 18.98 -28.64
N LEU A 59 -3.26 18.25 -29.54
CA LEU A 59 -1.94 17.67 -29.30
C LEU A 59 -0.91 18.46 -30.12
N PRO A 60 0.04 19.15 -29.46
CA PRO A 60 1.07 19.90 -30.17
C PRO A 60 2.01 18.94 -30.92
N VAL A 61 2.60 19.40 -32.03
CA VAL A 61 3.50 18.57 -32.87
C VAL A 61 4.67 18.03 -32.05
N GLN A 62 5.14 18.78 -31.06
CA GLN A 62 6.20 18.39 -30.13
C GLN A 62 5.84 17.13 -29.30
N ALA A 63 4.55 16.79 -29.17
CA ALA A 63 4.12 15.57 -28.49
C ALA A 63 4.29 14.31 -29.37
N TYR A 64 4.25 14.48 -30.69
CA TYR A 64 4.50 13.42 -31.68
C TYR A 64 5.99 13.29 -32.02
N TYR A 65 6.67 14.43 -32.09
CA TYR A 65 8.08 14.58 -32.42
C TYR A 65 8.74 15.52 -31.40
N PRO A 66 9.17 15.00 -30.25
CA PRO A 66 9.81 15.82 -29.24
C PRO A 66 11.16 16.33 -29.74
N ASP A 67 11.36 17.64 -29.70
CA ASP A 67 12.65 18.28 -29.96
C ASP A 67 13.51 18.13 -28.70
N LEU A 68 14.48 17.20 -28.74
CA LEU A 68 15.29 16.83 -27.59
C LEU A 68 16.62 17.59 -27.60
N PRO A 69 17.17 17.94 -26.42
CA PRO A 69 18.50 18.53 -26.33
C PRO A 69 19.55 17.60 -26.92
N ALA A 70 20.63 18.16 -27.49
CA ALA A 70 21.69 17.39 -28.18
C ALA A 70 22.30 16.23 -27.34
N TRP A 71 22.31 16.35 -26.01
CA TRP A 71 22.81 15.29 -25.11
C TRP A 71 21.88 14.07 -24.99
N LEU A 72 20.65 14.18 -25.48
CA LEU A 72 19.58 13.17 -25.43
C LEU A 72 19.25 12.56 -26.81
N ASN A 73 19.97 12.95 -27.86
CA ASN A 73 19.75 12.51 -29.25
C ASN A 73 19.80 10.98 -29.42
N PHE A 74 20.47 10.25 -28.52
CA PHE A 74 20.48 8.78 -28.56
C PHE A 74 19.11 8.14 -28.30
N ILE A 75 18.19 8.85 -27.63
CA ILE A 75 16.83 8.36 -27.33
C ILE A 75 15.82 8.83 -28.40
N GLU A 76 16.16 9.84 -29.19
CA GLU A 76 15.30 10.43 -30.22
C GLU A 76 14.63 9.38 -31.13
N PRO A 77 15.33 8.36 -31.68
CA PRO A 77 14.70 7.36 -32.56
C PRO A 77 13.61 6.55 -31.87
N TYR A 78 13.72 6.37 -30.55
CA TYR A 78 12.80 5.56 -29.75
C TYR A 78 11.56 6.35 -29.28
N LEU A 79 11.63 7.67 -29.30
CA LEU A 79 10.55 8.58 -28.85
C LEU A 79 9.64 9.04 -29.99
N GLN A 80 9.95 8.69 -31.24
CA GLN A 80 9.13 8.99 -32.42
C GLN A 80 7.77 8.27 -32.39
N ASN A 81 6.85 8.67 -33.28
CA ASN A 81 5.51 8.08 -33.42
C ASN A 81 4.63 8.22 -32.17
N GLY A 82 4.75 9.35 -31.46
CA GLY A 82 3.91 9.64 -30.30
C GLY A 82 4.15 8.69 -29.12
N VAL A 83 5.30 8.02 -29.05
CA VAL A 83 5.67 7.13 -27.92
C VAL A 83 5.55 7.86 -26.59
N LEU A 84 5.86 9.16 -26.55
CA LEU A 84 5.66 10.00 -25.37
C LEU A 84 4.21 9.97 -24.88
N ILE A 85 3.24 10.14 -25.79
CA ILE A 85 1.80 10.09 -25.48
C ILE A 85 1.43 8.70 -24.95
N LYS A 86 1.98 7.64 -25.56
CA LYS A 86 1.75 6.26 -25.11
C LYS A 86 2.26 6.02 -23.69
N LEU A 87 3.44 6.56 -23.40
CA LEU A 87 4.11 6.40 -22.11
C LEU A 87 3.35 7.18 -21.02
N VAL A 88 2.95 8.42 -21.31
CA VAL A 88 2.09 9.22 -20.42
C VAL A 88 0.76 8.52 -20.15
N SER A 89 0.09 8.01 -21.19
CA SER A 89 -1.13 7.22 -21.05
C SER A 89 -0.92 5.97 -20.18
N ALA A 90 0.15 5.21 -20.42
CA ALA A 90 0.47 4.04 -19.61
C ALA A 90 0.70 4.40 -18.14
N ILE A 91 1.43 5.48 -17.85
CA ILE A 91 1.63 5.98 -16.48
C ILE A 91 0.29 6.36 -15.84
N LEU A 92 -0.58 7.08 -16.54
CA LEU A 92 -1.90 7.45 -16.02
C LEU A 92 -2.73 6.21 -15.66
N PHE A 93 -2.75 5.19 -16.53
CA PHE A 93 -3.43 3.93 -16.25
C PHE A 93 -2.83 3.18 -15.05
N ILE A 94 -1.50 3.19 -14.90
CA ILE A 94 -0.82 2.61 -13.72
C ILE A 94 -1.24 3.35 -12.45
N VAL A 95 -1.26 4.69 -12.45
CA VAL A 95 -1.66 5.49 -11.27
C VAL A 95 -3.12 5.21 -10.90
N ILE A 96 -4.02 5.18 -11.88
CA ILE A 96 -5.44 4.85 -11.65
C ILE A 96 -5.57 3.43 -11.11
N SER A 97 -4.88 2.45 -11.72
CA SER A 97 -4.89 1.05 -11.29
C SER A 97 -4.38 0.90 -9.85
N PHE A 98 -3.31 1.61 -9.50
CA PHE A 98 -2.78 1.64 -8.14
C PHE A 98 -3.79 2.22 -7.15
N GLY A 99 -4.47 3.30 -7.52
CA GLY A 99 -5.55 3.89 -6.72
C GLY A 99 -6.70 2.90 -6.48
N VAL A 100 -7.18 2.25 -7.54
CA VAL A 100 -8.24 1.23 -7.47
C VAL A 100 -7.81 0.05 -6.61
N MET A 101 -6.57 -0.44 -6.77
CA MET A 101 -6.04 -1.55 -5.98
C MET A 101 -5.97 -1.21 -4.50
N ASN A 102 -5.50 -0.01 -4.14
CA ASN A 102 -5.50 0.46 -2.75
C ASN A 102 -6.91 0.57 -2.18
N PHE A 103 -7.86 1.04 -2.99
CA PHE A 103 -9.26 1.11 -2.59
C PHE A 103 -9.85 -0.28 -2.32
N ILE A 104 -9.64 -1.25 -3.22
CA ILE A 104 -10.07 -2.64 -3.06
C ILE A 104 -9.40 -3.25 -1.80
N TYR A 105 -8.11 -3.02 -1.61
CA TYR A 105 -7.39 -3.52 -0.46
C TYR A 105 -7.95 -2.94 0.85
N ALA A 106 -8.27 -1.65 0.89
CA ALA A 106 -8.88 -1.00 2.05
C ALA A 106 -10.28 -1.57 2.38
N LEU A 107 -11.07 -1.92 1.36
CA LEU A 107 -12.37 -2.57 1.54
C LEU A 107 -12.25 -4.02 2.03
N GLY A 108 -11.29 -4.79 1.49
CA GLY A 108 -11.09 -6.20 1.84
C GLY A 108 -10.43 -6.40 3.21
N PHE A 109 -9.55 -5.47 3.60
CA PHE A 109 -8.86 -5.46 4.89
C PHE A 109 -9.14 -4.15 5.63
N PRO A 110 -10.39 -3.94 6.09
CA PRO A 110 -10.73 -2.76 6.86
C PRO A 110 -9.83 -2.71 8.10
N HIS A 111 -9.29 -1.53 8.40
CA HIS A 111 -8.31 -1.34 9.46
C HIS A 111 -8.88 -1.82 10.79
N ARG A 112 -8.50 -3.04 11.21
CA ARG A 112 -8.91 -3.59 12.51
C ARG A 112 -8.11 -2.87 13.57
N ARG A 113 -8.77 -2.04 14.40
CA ARG A 113 -8.20 -1.53 15.66
C ARG A 113 -7.76 -2.75 16.48
N THR A 114 -6.46 -2.96 16.59
CA THR A 114 -5.89 -4.07 17.37
C THR A 114 -5.40 -3.53 18.71
N LEU A 115 -5.05 -4.45 19.62
CA LEU A 115 -4.87 -4.22 21.06
C LEU A 115 -4.00 -3.01 21.52
N PRO A 116 -3.08 -2.39 20.75
CA PRO A 116 -2.41 -1.17 21.20
C PRO A 116 -3.31 0.06 21.33
N ASP A 117 -4.47 0.09 20.66
CA ASP A 117 -5.45 1.20 20.73
C ASP A 117 -6.43 1.06 21.91
N VAL A 118 -6.37 -0.06 22.63
CA VAL A 118 -7.14 -0.25 23.85
C VAL A 118 -6.28 0.25 25.00
N ALA A 119 -6.84 1.14 25.83
CA ALA A 119 -6.16 1.66 27.02
C ALA A 119 -5.44 0.52 27.76
N PRO A 120 -4.17 0.70 28.18
CA PRO A 120 -3.36 -0.39 28.73
C PRO A 120 -4.15 -1.09 29.83
N ALA A 121 -4.36 -2.40 29.69
CA ALA A 121 -5.12 -3.19 30.65
C ALA A 121 -4.67 -2.83 32.06
N ASP A 122 -5.60 -2.31 32.87
CA ASP A 122 -5.27 -1.65 34.13
C ASP A 122 -4.57 -2.65 35.05
N ARG A 123 -3.24 -2.55 35.12
CA ARG A 123 -2.36 -3.51 35.84
C ARG A 123 -2.74 -3.59 37.31
N ARG A 124 -3.43 -2.57 37.84
CA ARG A 124 -3.96 -2.52 39.20
C ARG A 124 -5.12 -3.51 39.41
N LEU A 125 -6.02 -3.65 38.44
CA LEU A 125 -7.13 -4.61 38.49
C LEU A 125 -6.64 -6.05 38.49
N ALA A 126 -5.71 -6.40 37.59
CA ALA A 126 -5.13 -7.75 37.52
C ALA A 126 -4.39 -8.13 38.83
N LYS A 127 -3.68 -7.17 39.44
CA LYS A 127 -3.00 -7.39 40.73
C LYS A 127 -3.98 -7.54 41.89
N ARG A 128 -5.13 -6.84 41.85
CA ARG A 128 -6.19 -6.94 42.86
C ARG A 128 -6.88 -8.30 42.81
N GLN A 129 -7.25 -8.77 41.62
CA GLN A 129 -7.85 -10.10 41.42
C GLN A 129 -6.94 -11.23 41.94
N ARG A 130 -5.64 -11.20 41.60
CA ARG A 130 -4.67 -12.19 42.14
C ARG A 130 -4.56 -12.17 43.67
N ARG A 131 -4.68 -10.99 44.29
CA ARG A 131 -4.66 -10.87 45.76
C ARG A 131 -5.91 -11.46 46.39
N GLU A 132 -7.06 -11.25 45.77
CA GLU A 132 -8.35 -11.81 46.21
C GLU A 132 -8.37 -13.34 46.06
N GLU A 133 -7.88 -13.88 44.95
CA GLU A 133 -7.72 -15.34 44.76
C GLU A 133 -6.79 -15.96 45.82
N MET A 134 -5.66 -15.32 46.11
CA MET A 134 -4.72 -15.78 47.14
C MET A 134 -5.34 -15.76 48.54
N ARG A 135 -6.17 -14.75 48.85
CA ARG A 135 -6.92 -14.66 50.12
C ARG A 135 -7.97 -15.78 50.21
N ALA A 136 -8.74 -16.00 49.15
CA ALA A 136 -9.74 -17.06 49.08
C ALA A 136 -9.09 -18.45 49.24
N LYS A 137 -7.93 -18.69 48.58
CA LYS A 137 -7.17 -19.94 48.69
C LYS A 137 -6.63 -20.17 50.11
N ARG A 138 -6.21 -19.11 50.81
CA ARG A 138 -5.79 -19.18 52.22
C ARG A 138 -6.95 -19.48 53.16
N GLN A 139 -8.12 -18.87 52.95
CA GLN A 139 -9.32 -19.16 53.73
C GLN A 139 -9.76 -20.61 53.56
N ARG A 140 -9.83 -21.13 52.32
CA ARG A 140 -10.16 -22.54 52.06
C ARG A 140 -9.22 -23.53 52.75
N ARG A 141 -7.94 -23.19 52.91
CA ARG A 141 -6.97 -24.02 53.64
C ARG A 141 -7.17 -24.00 55.15
N ARG A 142 -7.73 -22.92 55.71
CA ARG A 142 -8.03 -22.82 57.14
C ARG A 142 -9.29 -23.60 57.52
N TYR A 143 -10.31 -23.62 56.67
CA TYR A 143 -11.56 -24.38 56.91
C TYR A 143 -11.47 -25.89 56.57
N ARG A 144 -10.30 -26.37 56.14
CA ARG A 144 -10.05 -27.80 55.82
C ARG A 144 -9.26 -28.53 56.91
N ARG A 145 -8.96 -27.87 58.04
CA ARG A 145 -8.42 -28.45 59.27
C ARG A 145 -9.49 -28.38 60.33
#